data_AF-A0AAC8ZMF9-F1
#
_entry.id   AF-A0AAC8ZMF9-F1
#
_cell.length_a   1.000
_cell.length_b   1.000
_cell.length_c   1.000
_cell.angle_alpha   90.00
_cell.angle_beta   90.00
_cell.angle_gamma   90.00
#
_symmetry.space_group_name_H-M   'P 1'
#
loop_
_entity.id
_entity.type
_entity.pdbx_description
1 polymer ?
#
loop_
_entity_poly.entity_id
_entity_poly.type
_entity_poly.pdbx_seq_one_letter_code
_entity_poly.pdbx_strand_id
1 'polypeptide(L)'
;MSEMITRQQVTSGESINVITDATACIGSHPERRLFVDSLSIAGESFDKNLVAIEGGDDVTKADSATAAASVIRLDITPGSINPTISIVFGALIKSSFRVKLQEKVSSILKAGATDVKIKLGNSNKKQEYKTDDAWGIMIDLSGLELYPISAEAFSINIEPTELMGVSKDGMRYHIISIEGLTTTKGSLPVCCAASTDKGVAKIGYIATS
;
A
#
# COMPACT_ATOMS: atom_id res chain seq x y z
N MET A 1 -19.50 6.56 8.43
CA MET A 1 -18.26 7.02 7.77
C MET A 1 -18.58 7.30 6.32
N SER A 2 -18.03 8.37 5.74
CA SER A 2 -18.07 8.60 4.28
C SER A 2 -17.09 7.65 3.60
N GLU A 3 -17.43 7.18 2.41
CA GLU A 3 -16.59 6.31 1.58
C GLU A 3 -15.25 6.96 1.21
N MET A 4 -14.17 6.17 1.22
CA MET A 4 -12.85 6.63 0.76
C MET A 4 -12.80 6.86 -0.76
N ILE A 5 -13.44 5.97 -1.52
CA ILE A 5 -13.45 6.02 -2.99
C ILE A 5 -14.90 6.18 -3.44
N THR A 6 -15.21 7.29 -4.09
CA THR A 6 -16.56 7.56 -4.60
C THR A 6 -16.78 6.89 -5.95
N ARG A 7 -18.05 6.58 -6.27
CA ARG A 7 -18.42 6.07 -7.61
C ARG A 7 -18.08 7.07 -8.72
N GLN A 8 -18.20 8.36 -8.41
CA GLN A 8 -17.88 9.44 -9.33
C GLN A 8 -16.41 9.35 -9.77
N GLN A 9 -15.47 9.26 -8.84
CA GLN A 9 -14.04 9.14 -9.15
C GLN A 9 -13.74 7.95 -10.06
N VAL A 10 -14.34 6.78 -9.75
CA VAL A 10 -14.16 5.55 -10.53
C VAL A 10 -14.69 5.70 -11.96
N THR A 11 -15.78 6.46 -12.14
CA THR A 11 -16.45 6.61 -13.44
C THR A 11 -15.82 7.72 -14.29
N SER A 12 -15.39 8.82 -13.67
CA SER A 12 -14.78 9.96 -14.37
C SER A 12 -13.29 9.78 -14.66
N GLY A 13 -12.63 8.81 -14.02
CA GLY A 13 -11.18 8.63 -14.13
C GLY A 13 -10.39 9.69 -13.37
N GLU A 14 -11.00 10.29 -12.33
CA GLU A 14 -10.31 11.18 -11.41
C GLU A 14 -9.30 10.42 -10.53
N SER A 15 -8.38 11.16 -9.90
CA SER A 15 -7.41 10.58 -8.98
C SER A 15 -8.10 9.86 -7.82
N ILE A 16 -7.58 8.66 -7.54
CA ILE A 16 -7.98 7.82 -6.41
C ILE A 16 -6.98 8.05 -5.30
N ASN A 17 -7.47 8.48 -4.13
CA ASN A 17 -6.65 8.68 -2.95
C ASN A 17 -7.19 7.78 -1.84
N VAL A 18 -6.34 6.96 -1.25
CA VAL A 18 -6.65 6.12 -0.09
C VAL A 18 -5.74 6.56 1.04
N ILE A 19 -6.33 6.90 2.19
CA ILE A 19 -5.60 7.37 3.37
C ILE A 19 -6.14 6.69 4.63
N THR A 20 -5.24 6.08 5.41
CA THR A 20 -5.53 5.52 6.73
C THR A 20 -4.68 6.22 7.79
N ASP A 21 -5.02 6.04 9.06
CA ASP A 21 -4.09 6.43 10.13
C ASP A 21 -2.80 5.60 10.03
N ALA A 22 -1.68 6.18 10.46
CA ALA A 22 -0.36 5.58 10.30
C ALA A 22 -0.24 4.19 10.94
N THR A 23 -0.98 3.92 12.02
CA THR A 23 -1.03 2.63 12.73
C THR A 23 -2.41 1.96 12.65
N ALA A 24 -3.27 2.33 11.69
CA ALA A 24 -4.62 1.77 11.55
C ALA A 24 -4.66 0.24 11.37
N CYS A 25 -3.54 -0.35 10.95
CA CYS A 25 -3.42 -1.79 10.78
C CYS A 25 -3.38 -2.57 12.10
N ILE A 26 -3.21 -1.92 13.26
CA ILE A 26 -3.13 -2.57 14.58
C ILE A 26 -4.20 -2.05 15.54
N GLY A 27 -4.45 -2.81 16.62
CA GLY A 27 -5.37 -2.41 17.68
C GLY A 27 -6.84 -2.63 17.34
N SER A 28 -7.71 -2.21 18.25
CA SER A 28 -9.17 -2.41 18.15
C SER A 28 -9.86 -1.08 17.88
N HIS A 29 -10.29 -0.88 16.63
CA HIS A 29 -11.01 0.33 16.21
C HIS A 29 -11.81 0.07 14.93
N PRO A 30 -12.86 0.88 14.64
CA PRO A 30 -13.71 0.72 13.46
C PRO A 30 -13.13 1.36 12.19
N GLU A 31 -12.08 2.18 12.32
CA GLU A 31 -11.52 2.91 11.17
C GLU A 31 -10.96 1.99 10.09
N ARG A 32 -10.85 2.57 8.89
CA ARG A 32 -10.29 1.92 7.73
C ARG A 32 -8.81 1.54 7.89
N ARG A 33 -8.40 0.42 7.31
CA ARG A 33 -7.00 -0.04 7.26
C ARG A 33 -6.69 -0.77 5.96
N LEU A 34 -5.43 -0.71 5.58
CA LEU A 34 -4.90 -1.45 4.46
C LEU A 34 -3.53 -2.01 4.81
N PHE A 35 -3.31 -3.29 4.56
CA PHE A 35 -2.03 -3.94 4.74
C PHE A 35 -1.85 -5.07 3.74
N VAL A 36 -0.58 -5.43 3.49
CA VAL A 36 -0.17 -6.49 2.58
C VAL A 36 0.62 -7.56 3.31
N ASP A 37 0.39 -8.82 2.93
CA ASP A 37 1.02 -9.98 3.57
C ASP A 37 2.52 -10.14 3.23
N SER A 38 2.97 -9.52 2.15
CA SER A 38 4.36 -9.49 1.69
C SER A 38 4.66 -8.21 0.92
N LEU A 39 5.90 -7.76 1.01
CA LEU A 39 6.43 -6.59 0.31
C LEU A 39 7.87 -6.87 -0.11
N SER A 40 8.21 -6.53 -1.35
CA SER A 40 9.60 -6.44 -1.79
C SER A 40 9.86 -5.11 -2.49
N ILE A 41 11.00 -4.49 -2.20
CA ILE A 41 11.47 -3.26 -2.85
C ILE A 41 12.89 -3.51 -3.33
N ALA A 42 13.16 -3.28 -4.62
CA ALA A 42 14.49 -3.45 -5.21
C ALA A 42 15.12 -4.84 -4.97
N GLY A 43 14.27 -5.88 -4.88
CA GLY A 43 14.66 -7.27 -4.61
C GLY A 43 14.90 -7.59 -3.12
N GLU A 44 14.88 -6.59 -2.23
CA GLU A 44 14.91 -6.80 -0.80
C GLU A 44 13.51 -7.16 -0.32
N SER A 45 13.38 -8.25 0.44
CA SER A 45 12.09 -8.71 0.98
C SER A 45 11.92 -8.22 2.41
N PHE A 46 10.70 -7.78 2.74
CA PHE A 46 10.33 -7.38 4.09
C PHE A 46 9.82 -8.60 4.86
N ASP A 47 10.22 -8.72 6.12
CA ASP A 47 9.73 -9.77 7.00
C ASP A 47 8.25 -9.57 7.29
N LYS A 48 7.49 -10.66 7.27
CA LYS A 48 6.10 -10.68 7.72
C LYS A 48 6.07 -10.68 9.25
N ASN A 49 6.15 -9.51 9.87
CA ASN A 49 6.35 -9.34 11.31
C ASN A 49 5.35 -8.37 11.98
N LEU A 50 4.39 -7.82 11.23
CA LEU A 50 3.29 -7.04 11.78
C LEU A 50 2.10 -7.96 12.10
N VAL A 51 1.64 -7.91 13.35
CA VAL A 51 0.35 -8.51 13.76
C VAL A 51 -0.76 -7.53 13.39
N ALA A 52 -1.09 -7.48 12.10
CA ALA A 52 -2.14 -6.60 11.57
C ALA A 52 -3.53 -7.23 11.72
N ILE A 53 -4.54 -6.39 11.94
CA ILE A 53 -5.89 -6.79 12.28
C ILE A 53 -6.84 -6.45 11.13
N GLU A 54 -7.51 -7.46 10.59
CA GLU A 54 -8.61 -7.27 9.64
C GLU A 54 -9.77 -6.51 10.31
N GLY A 55 -10.54 -5.75 9.53
CA GLY A 55 -11.71 -5.05 10.05
C GLY A 55 -12.72 -5.98 10.74
N GLY A 56 -13.04 -5.68 12.00
CA GLY A 56 -14.01 -6.44 12.79
C GLY A 56 -13.50 -7.77 13.36
N ASP A 57 -12.21 -8.09 13.18
CA ASP A 57 -11.61 -9.25 13.82
C ASP A 57 -11.33 -8.98 15.31
N ASP A 58 -11.37 -10.05 16.11
CA ASP A 58 -11.13 -10.01 17.55
C ASP A 58 -9.62 -9.99 17.84
N VAL A 59 -9.13 -8.83 18.29
CA VAL A 59 -7.72 -8.60 18.60
C VAL A 59 -7.16 -9.57 19.64
N THR A 60 -8.00 -10.15 20.50
CA THR A 60 -7.55 -11.11 21.54
C THR A 60 -7.14 -12.45 20.96
N LYS A 61 -7.52 -12.74 19.71
CA LYS A 61 -7.18 -13.95 18.97
C LYS A 61 -6.03 -13.75 17.98
N ALA A 62 -5.52 -12.52 17.86
CA ALA A 62 -4.40 -12.21 16.97
C ALA A 62 -3.07 -12.56 17.65
N ASP A 63 -2.48 -13.68 17.25
CA ASP A 63 -1.26 -14.24 17.84
C ASP A 63 -0.05 -14.24 16.89
N SER A 64 -0.33 -14.21 15.58
CA SER A 64 0.65 -14.42 14.52
C SER A 64 0.73 -13.21 13.59
N ALA A 65 1.91 -12.99 13.01
CA ALA A 65 2.11 -11.90 12.07
C ALA A 65 1.35 -12.16 10.76
N THR A 66 0.56 -11.18 10.34
CA THR A 66 -0.35 -11.25 9.19
C THR A 66 0.10 -10.32 8.06
N ALA A 67 0.98 -9.35 8.32
CA ALA A 67 1.43 -8.37 7.35
C ALA A 67 2.96 -8.16 7.35
N ALA A 68 3.49 -7.80 6.18
CA ALA A 68 4.85 -7.28 6.03
C ALA A 68 4.88 -5.75 6.03
N ALA A 69 3.81 -5.12 5.55
CA ALA A 69 3.66 -3.67 5.57
C ALA A 69 2.19 -3.26 5.64
N SER A 70 1.93 -2.12 6.30
CA SER A 70 0.69 -1.36 6.13
C SER A 70 0.81 -0.45 4.90
N VAL A 71 -0.32 -0.08 4.30
CA VAL A 71 -0.41 0.97 3.29
C VAL A 71 -1.15 2.14 3.92
N ILE A 72 -0.39 3.18 4.29
CA ILE A 72 -0.88 4.35 5.01
C ILE A 72 -1.54 5.32 4.04
N ARG A 73 -0.93 5.51 2.87
CA ARG A 73 -1.43 6.37 1.81
C ARG A 73 -1.13 5.78 0.44
N LEU A 74 -2.07 5.94 -0.48
CA LEU A 74 -1.93 5.61 -1.89
C LEU A 74 -2.64 6.67 -2.71
N ASP A 75 -1.92 7.32 -3.60
CA ASP A 75 -2.47 8.26 -4.58
C ASP A 75 -2.23 7.67 -5.98
N ILE A 76 -3.29 7.50 -6.76
CA ILE A 76 -3.23 7.05 -8.15
C ILE A 76 -3.88 8.12 -9.00
N THR A 77 -3.11 8.71 -9.90
CA THR A 77 -3.64 9.57 -10.96
C THR A 77 -3.70 8.76 -12.25
N PRO A 78 -4.90 8.43 -12.75
CA PRO A 78 -5.06 7.71 -14.01
C PRO A 78 -4.34 8.43 -15.17
N GLY A 79 -3.70 7.64 -16.04
CA GLY A 79 -3.04 8.14 -17.25
C GLY A 79 -3.58 7.49 -18.50
N SER A 80 -3.40 8.15 -19.66
CA SER A 80 -3.80 7.60 -20.95
C SER A 80 -3.06 6.30 -21.30
N ILE A 81 -1.77 6.23 -20.92
CA ILE A 81 -0.92 5.05 -21.09
C ILE A 81 -0.61 4.44 -19.73
N ASN A 82 0.03 5.20 -18.85
CA ASN A 82 0.55 4.74 -17.57
C ASN A 82 0.08 5.69 -16.47
N PRO A 83 -0.39 5.19 -15.31
CA PRO A 83 -0.75 6.05 -14.17
C PRO A 83 0.50 6.66 -13.53
N THR A 84 0.30 7.76 -12.81
CA THR A 84 1.27 8.24 -11.81
C THR A 84 0.81 7.80 -10.42
N ILE A 85 1.71 7.16 -9.68
CA ILE A 85 1.42 6.55 -8.38
C ILE A 85 2.41 7.09 -7.34
N SER A 86 1.87 7.42 -6.16
CA SER A 86 2.63 7.62 -4.93
C SER A 86 2.06 6.72 -3.84
N ILE A 87 2.93 6.12 -3.03
CA ILE A 87 2.53 5.18 -1.98
C ILE A 87 3.37 5.39 -0.72
N VAL A 88 2.71 5.30 0.43
CA VAL A 88 3.33 5.38 1.74
C VAL A 88 3.06 4.08 2.49
N PHE A 89 4.13 3.38 2.85
CA PHE A 89 4.05 2.18 3.66
C PHE A 89 4.44 2.46 5.11
N GLY A 90 3.91 1.64 6.02
CA GLY A 90 4.47 1.47 7.35
C GLY A 90 5.02 0.06 7.53
N ALA A 91 6.28 -0.07 7.90
CA ALA A 91 6.94 -1.37 8.05
C ALA A 91 7.78 -1.43 9.33
N LEU A 92 7.78 -2.58 10.00
CA LEU A 92 8.59 -2.82 11.19
C LEU A 92 9.95 -3.37 10.77
N ILE A 93 10.98 -2.52 10.80
CA ILE A 93 12.33 -2.86 10.31
C ILE A 93 13.42 -2.36 11.25
N LYS A 94 14.60 -2.98 11.15
CA LYS A 94 15.83 -2.51 11.81
C LYS A 94 16.45 -1.35 11.05
N SER A 95 17.17 -0.47 11.75
CA SER A 95 17.90 0.64 11.13
C SER A 95 18.93 0.16 10.09
N SER A 96 19.54 -1.00 10.28
CA SER A 96 20.47 -1.58 9.30
C SER A 96 19.79 -1.98 7.99
N PHE A 97 18.57 -2.51 8.05
CA PHE A 97 17.78 -2.84 6.87
C PHE A 97 17.36 -1.57 6.11
N ARG A 98 16.98 -0.50 6.82
CA ARG A 98 16.72 0.82 6.22
C ARG A 98 17.91 1.31 5.39
N VAL A 99 19.12 1.31 5.97
CA VAL A 99 20.34 1.76 5.27
C VAL A 99 20.62 0.90 4.04
N LYS A 100 20.58 -0.43 4.21
CA LYS A 100 20.77 -1.40 3.11
C LYS A 100 19.80 -1.14 1.96
N LEU A 101 18.52 -0.89 2.27
CA LEU A 101 17.49 -0.62 1.28
C LEU A 101 17.75 0.69 0.53
N GLN A 102 18.12 1.77 1.24
CA GLN A 102 18.45 3.05 0.61
C GLN A 102 19.63 2.93 -0.36
N GLU A 103 20.69 2.21 0.04
CA GLU A 103 21.84 1.94 -0.81
C GLU A 103 21.47 1.10 -2.04
N LYS A 104 20.66 0.05 -1.84
CA LYS A 104 20.20 -0.83 -2.92
C LYS A 104 19.37 -0.07 -3.95
N VAL A 105 18.40 0.71 -3.51
CA VAL A 105 17.55 1.52 -4.40
C VAL A 105 18.40 2.53 -5.16
N SER A 106 19.29 3.26 -4.47
CA SER A 106 20.19 4.21 -5.14
C SER A 106 21.08 3.55 -6.19
N SER A 107 21.60 2.34 -5.90
CA SER A 107 22.43 1.59 -6.84
C SER A 107 21.67 1.15 -8.09
N ILE A 108 20.44 0.65 -7.95
CA ILE A 108 19.64 0.23 -9.11
C ILE A 108 19.19 1.44 -9.92
N LEU A 109 18.79 2.53 -9.26
CA LEU A 109 18.35 3.76 -9.95
C LEU A 109 19.46 4.33 -10.85
N LYS A 110 20.72 4.23 -10.44
CA LYS A 110 21.90 4.62 -11.25
C LYS A 110 22.19 3.69 -12.42
N ALA A 111 21.81 2.41 -12.33
CA ALA A 111 22.03 1.42 -13.38
C ALA A 111 20.91 1.40 -14.42
N GLY A 112 19.66 1.61 -13.98
CA GLY A 112 18.45 1.63 -14.81
C GLY A 112 17.21 1.81 -13.94
N ALA A 113 16.55 2.97 -14.03
CA ALA A 113 15.48 3.32 -13.09
C ALA A 113 14.32 2.32 -13.06
N THR A 114 13.94 1.78 -14.22
CA THR A 114 12.81 0.85 -14.37
C THR A 114 13.05 -0.54 -13.76
N ASP A 115 14.29 -0.85 -13.38
CA ASP A 115 14.68 -2.12 -12.75
C ASP A 115 14.37 -2.13 -11.24
N VAL A 116 14.11 -0.96 -10.64
CA VAL A 116 13.55 -0.90 -9.29
C VAL A 116 12.11 -1.40 -9.37
N LYS A 117 11.88 -2.62 -8.86
CA LYS A 117 10.54 -3.18 -8.69
C LYS A 117 10.09 -3.11 -7.24
N ILE A 118 8.85 -2.69 -7.04
CA ILE A 118 8.13 -2.79 -5.78
C ILE A 118 6.99 -3.78 -5.99
N LYS A 119 7.01 -4.89 -5.26
CA LYS A 119 6.04 -5.98 -5.42
C LYS A 119 5.21 -6.12 -4.17
N LEU A 120 3.89 -6.10 -4.35
CA LEU A 120 2.92 -6.24 -3.28
C LEU A 120 2.34 -7.66 -3.29
N GLY A 121 2.27 -8.24 -2.10
CA GLY A 121 1.56 -9.48 -1.83
C GLY A 121 0.04 -9.32 -1.86
N ASN A 122 -0.67 -10.16 -1.13
CA ASN A 122 -2.12 -10.03 -1.00
C ASN A 122 -2.46 -8.88 -0.06
N SER A 123 -3.40 -8.02 -0.46
CA SER A 123 -4.00 -7.05 0.44
C SER A 123 -5.13 -7.67 1.26
N ASN A 124 -5.33 -7.17 2.46
CA ASN A 124 -6.41 -7.58 3.36
C ASN A 124 -7.80 -7.29 2.76
N LYS A 125 -8.84 -8.02 3.19
CA LYS A 125 -10.16 -7.99 2.53
C LYS A 125 -11.19 -7.11 3.25
N LYS A 126 -11.02 -6.88 4.56
CA LYS A 126 -11.91 -6.06 5.39
C LYS A 126 -11.22 -4.73 5.69
N GLN A 127 -11.22 -3.85 4.70
CA GLN A 127 -10.44 -2.61 4.71
C GLN A 127 -11.24 -1.41 5.24
N GLU A 128 -12.52 -1.31 4.92
CA GLU A 128 -13.41 -0.22 5.32
C GLU A 128 -14.79 -0.77 5.68
N TYR A 129 -15.38 -0.24 6.76
CA TYR A 129 -16.75 -0.54 7.16
C TYR A 129 -17.71 0.32 6.33
N LYS A 130 -18.52 -0.35 5.50
CA LYS A 130 -19.37 0.24 4.47
C LYS A 130 -20.71 0.71 5.02
N THR A 131 -21.46 1.46 4.22
CA THR A 131 -22.74 2.06 4.64
C THR A 131 -23.87 1.04 4.83
N ASP A 132 -23.69 -0.19 4.36
CA ASP A 132 -24.61 -1.33 4.45
C ASP A 132 -24.24 -2.34 5.55
N ASP A 133 -23.57 -1.87 6.60
CA ASP A 133 -23.18 -2.64 7.79
C ASP A 133 -22.32 -3.88 7.50
N ALA A 134 -21.48 -3.79 6.46
CA ALA A 134 -20.56 -4.82 6.06
C ALA A 134 -19.14 -4.27 5.86
N TRP A 135 -18.14 -5.12 6.11
CA TRP A 135 -16.78 -4.80 5.72
C TRP A 135 -16.57 -5.06 4.22
N GLY A 136 -15.82 -4.17 3.57
CA GLY A 136 -15.40 -4.35 2.18
C GLY A 136 -13.99 -3.83 1.95
N ILE A 137 -13.49 -4.01 0.72
CA ILE A 137 -12.25 -3.38 0.29
C ILE A 137 -12.46 -1.89 0.04
N MET A 138 -11.41 -1.08 0.11
CA MET A 138 -11.32 0.18 -0.61
C MET A 138 -10.75 -0.11 -1.99
N ILE A 139 -9.58 -0.76 -2.03
CA ILE A 139 -8.84 -1.11 -3.24
C ILE A 139 -8.11 -2.45 -3.06
N ASP A 140 -8.12 -3.28 -4.09
CA ASP A 140 -7.36 -4.53 -4.10
C ASP A 140 -5.99 -4.32 -4.74
N LEU A 141 -4.94 -4.36 -3.91
CA LEU A 141 -3.55 -4.20 -4.34
C LEU A 141 -2.85 -5.53 -4.59
N SER A 142 -3.58 -6.64 -4.52
CA SER A 142 -2.99 -7.97 -4.58
C SER A 142 -2.20 -8.19 -5.88
N GLY A 143 -0.93 -8.56 -5.73
CA GLY A 143 -0.02 -8.82 -6.85
C GLY A 143 0.35 -7.59 -7.67
N LEU A 144 0.12 -6.38 -7.17
CA LEU A 144 0.51 -5.14 -7.87
C LEU A 144 2.04 -5.00 -7.88
N GLU A 145 2.59 -4.81 -9.08
CA GLU A 145 4.00 -4.46 -9.28
C GLU A 145 4.11 -3.00 -9.73
N LEU A 146 4.92 -2.23 -9.02
CA LEU A 146 5.22 -0.82 -9.31
C LEU A 146 6.69 -0.69 -9.72
N TYR A 147 6.98 0.32 -10.54
CA TYR A 147 8.32 0.70 -10.92
C TYR A 147 8.41 2.21 -11.17
N PRO A 148 9.60 2.83 -11.06
CA PRO A 148 9.80 4.24 -11.36
C PRO A 148 9.36 4.63 -12.76
N ILE A 149 8.74 5.80 -12.91
CA ILE A 149 8.51 6.44 -14.21
C ILE A 149 9.85 6.79 -14.86
N SER A 150 10.73 7.44 -14.10
CA SER A 150 12.11 7.76 -14.47
C SER A 150 12.97 7.93 -13.21
N ALA A 151 14.28 8.09 -13.36
CA ALA A 151 15.17 8.36 -12.23
C ALA A 151 14.87 9.73 -11.57
N GLU A 152 14.52 10.72 -12.39
CA GLU A 152 14.28 12.10 -11.96
C GLU A 152 12.93 12.27 -11.25
N ALA A 153 11.91 11.51 -11.67
CA ALA A 153 10.60 11.55 -11.05
C ALA A 153 10.55 10.75 -9.73
N PHE A 154 11.44 9.78 -9.57
CA PHE A 154 11.42 8.85 -8.44
C PHE A 154 12.02 9.46 -7.17
N SER A 155 11.29 9.33 -6.07
CA SER A 155 11.78 9.68 -4.74
C SER A 155 11.42 8.59 -3.75
N ILE A 156 12.33 8.28 -2.84
CA ILE A 156 12.09 7.40 -1.70
C ILE A 156 12.64 8.06 -0.43
N ASN A 157 11.78 8.17 0.59
CA ASN A 157 12.17 8.60 1.92
C ASN A 157 11.77 7.53 2.94
N ILE A 158 12.65 7.24 3.90
CA ILE A 158 12.42 6.24 4.93
C ILE A 158 12.73 6.87 6.28
N GLU A 159 11.72 7.00 7.14
CA GLU A 159 11.82 7.69 8.43
C GLU A 159 11.46 6.75 9.57
N PRO A 160 12.32 6.62 10.60
CA PRO A 160 11.95 5.90 11.82
C PRO A 160 10.89 6.69 12.59
N THR A 161 9.98 5.98 13.25
CA THR A 161 8.99 6.56 14.15
C THR A 161 8.99 5.84 15.49
N GLU A 162 8.41 6.48 16.50
CA GLU A 162 8.15 5.87 17.81
C GLU A 162 6.69 5.38 17.94
N LEU A 163 5.95 5.31 16.83
CA LEU A 163 4.51 4.96 16.82
C LEU A 163 4.20 3.56 17.38
N MET A 164 5.16 2.65 17.32
CA MET A 164 5.07 1.29 17.91
C MET A 164 6.18 1.03 18.94
N GLY A 165 6.86 2.09 19.40
CA GLY A 165 8.07 1.99 20.21
C GLY A 165 9.18 1.20 19.52
N VAL A 166 10.02 0.56 20.33
CA VAL A 166 11.14 -0.28 19.89
C VAL A 166 10.86 -1.72 20.29
N SER A 167 10.86 -2.65 19.33
CA SER A 167 10.71 -4.07 19.63
C SER A 167 11.92 -4.60 20.41
N LYS A 168 11.76 -5.77 21.05
CA LYS A 168 12.85 -6.41 21.82
C LYS A 168 14.10 -6.70 20.99
N ASP A 169 13.96 -6.87 19.68
CA ASP A 169 15.04 -7.13 18.74
C ASP A 169 15.52 -5.87 17.98
N GLY A 170 15.07 -4.68 18.41
CA GLY A 170 15.56 -3.39 17.93
C GLY A 170 14.90 -2.86 16.66
N MET A 171 13.74 -3.40 16.25
CA MET A 171 12.95 -2.88 15.14
C MET A 171 12.13 -1.67 15.58
N ARG A 172 11.93 -0.74 14.65
CA ARG A 172 11.00 0.39 14.80
C ARG A 172 10.06 0.42 13.61
N TYR A 173 8.88 0.99 13.83
CA TYR A 173 7.96 1.26 12.74
C TYR A 173 8.51 2.42 11.90
N HIS A 174 8.81 2.15 10.65
CA HIS A 174 9.32 3.14 9.70
C HIS A 174 8.24 3.49 8.70
N ILE A 175 8.14 4.78 8.37
CA ILE A 175 7.32 5.28 7.27
C ILE A 175 8.19 5.32 6.02
N ILE A 176 7.75 4.66 4.95
CA ILE A 176 8.43 4.57 3.66
C ILE A 176 7.55 5.29 2.63
N SER A 177 7.92 6.51 2.27
CA SER A 177 7.22 7.32 1.27
C SER A 177 7.91 7.17 -0.08
N ILE A 178 7.16 6.77 -1.11
CA ILE A 178 7.68 6.56 -2.46
C ILE A 178 6.81 7.31 -3.47
N GLU A 179 7.44 8.12 -4.31
CA GLU A 179 6.79 8.94 -5.32
C GLU A 179 7.35 8.64 -6.72
N GLY A 180 6.61 9.07 -7.75
CA GLY A 180 7.05 8.94 -9.14
C GLY A 180 7.02 7.49 -9.66
N LEU A 181 6.08 6.69 -9.17
CA LEU A 181 5.88 5.31 -9.59
C LEU A 181 4.84 5.21 -10.71
N THR A 182 4.88 4.08 -11.40
CA THR A 182 3.85 3.63 -12.32
C THR A 182 3.71 2.11 -12.31
N THR A 183 2.80 1.57 -13.10
CA THR A 183 2.56 0.13 -13.25
C THR A 183 2.09 -0.18 -14.67
N THR A 184 2.30 -1.42 -15.11
CA THR A 184 1.69 -1.94 -16.35
C THR A 184 0.25 -2.41 -16.14
N LYS A 185 -0.23 -2.51 -14.89
CA LYS A 185 -1.60 -2.93 -14.58
C LYS A 185 -2.57 -1.81 -14.95
N GLY A 186 -3.37 -2.01 -15.98
CA GLY A 186 -4.30 -0.98 -16.49
C GLY A 186 -5.53 -0.73 -15.63
N SER A 187 -5.82 -1.58 -14.64
CA SER A 187 -6.97 -1.40 -13.73
C SER A 187 -6.81 -2.05 -12.36
N LEU A 188 -7.56 -1.56 -11.38
CA LEU A 188 -7.60 -2.11 -10.01
C LEU A 188 -9.05 -2.31 -9.54
N PRO A 189 -9.37 -3.45 -8.89
CA PRO A 189 -10.66 -3.62 -8.22
C PRO A 189 -10.81 -2.65 -7.06
N VAL A 190 -12.00 -2.06 -6.93
CA VAL A 190 -12.36 -1.10 -5.87
C VAL A 190 -13.76 -1.38 -5.35
N CYS A 191 -14.10 -0.86 -4.17
CA CYS A 191 -15.47 -0.84 -3.67
C CYS A 191 -15.78 0.52 -3.04
N CYS A 192 -16.89 1.13 -3.45
CA CYS A 192 -17.26 2.49 -3.05
C CYS A 192 -18.03 2.50 -1.72
N ALA A 193 -19.25 3.06 -1.70
CA ALA A 193 -19.99 3.33 -0.47
C ALA A 193 -20.55 2.08 0.22
N ALA A 194 -21.27 1.23 -0.49
CA ALA A 194 -21.79 -0.04 0.03
C ALA A 194 -20.84 -1.22 -0.32
N SER A 195 -20.94 -2.33 0.41
CA SER A 195 -20.20 -3.57 0.09
C SER A 195 -20.58 -4.19 -1.26
N THR A 196 -21.77 -3.83 -1.75
CA THR A 196 -22.27 -4.18 -3.08
C THR A 196 -21.77 -3.24 -4.18
N ASP A 197 -21.20 -2.07 -3.84
CA ASP A 197 -20.69 -1.08 -4.79
C ASP A 197 -19.31 -1.41 -5.32
N LYS A 198 -19.15 -2.63 -5.84
CA LYS A 198 -17.91 -3.07 -6.47
C LYS A 198 -17.71 -2.35 -7.80
N GLY A 199 -16.44 -2.23 -8.19
CA GLY A 199 -16.06 -1.59 -9.44
C GLY A 199 -14.63 -1.93 -9.84
N VAL A 200 -14.27 -1.47 -11.04
CA VAL A 200 -12.92 -1.58 -11.57
C VAL A 200 -12.49 -0.17 -11.96
N ALA A 201 -11.51 0.38 -11.25
CA ALA A 201 -10.91 1.66 -11.59
C ALA A 201 -9.93 1.46 -12.74
N LYS A 202 -10.17 2.09 -13.88
CA LYS A 202 -9.21 2.14 -15.00
C LYS A 202 -8.14 3.18 -14.68
N ILE A 203 -6.89 2.76 -14.59
CA ILE A 203 -5.77 3.62 -14.19
C ILE A 203 -4.74 3.81 -15.32
N GLY A 204 -4.76 2.95 -16.34
CA GLY A 204 -3.85 3.02 -17.47
C GLY A 204 -4.39 2.32 -18.71
N TYR A 205 -3.50 2.12 -19.66
CA TYR A 205 -3.75 1.36 -20.87
C TYR A 205 -3.98 -0.10 -20.55
N ILE A 206 -4.95 -0.70 -21.24
CA ILE A 206 -5.22 -2.13 -21.21
C ILE A 206 -5.02 -2.58 -22.65
N ALA A 207 -3.98 -3.38 -22.90
CA ALA A 207 -3.77 -3.96 -24.22
C ALA A 207 -4.96 -4.87 -24.55
N THR A 208 -5.68 -4.56 -25.63
CA THR A 208 -6.70 -5.45 -26.18
C THR A 208 -5.97 -6.56 -26.93
N SER A 209 -5.95 -7.76 -26.33
CA SER A 209 -5.52 -9.00 -26.99
C SER A 209 -6.53 -9.45 -28.04
#